data_AF-A0A816BDQ6-F1
#
_entry.id   AF-A0A816BDQ6-F1
#
_cell.length_a   1.000
_cell.length_b   1.000
_cell.length_c   1.000
_cell.angle_alpha   90.00
_cell.angle_beta   90.00
_cell.angle_gamma   90.00
#
_symmetry.space_group_name_H-M   'P 1'
#
loop_
_entity.id
_entity.type
_entity.pdbx_description
1 polymer ?
#
loop_
_entity_poly.entity_id
_entity_poly.type
_entity_poly.pdbx_seq_one_letter_code
_entity_poly.pdbx_strand_id
1 'polypeptide(L)'
;MPIAQKIRELWQETKHFCQTFNLFPSIPPAANDYDLQNQKISTRVYVTLLTIVLIILLIYNSIETITKTITVKTPSLNEYLHLYSKYPQSLTCPCTDISIEYEKFVEVQYSFHQVCTSDFVSEQWINYLSSFPGNVTLTVDDFRWTSSHSFQTLRAFCDLIAKALSDGLDRFYASEFL
;
A
#
# COMPACT_ATOMS: atom_id res chain seq x y z
N MET A 1 4.56 -7.71 65.37
CA MET A 1 3.85 -6.80 66.29
C MET A 1 4.29 -5.30 66.28
N PRO A 2 5.44 -4.84 65.75
CA PRO A 2 5.82 -3.41 65.86
C PRO A 2 5.31 -2.49 64.73
N ILE A 3 4.86 -3.05 63.60
CA ILE A 3 4.48 -2.26 62.41
C ILE A 3 3.17 -1.50 62.62
N ALA A 4 2.17 -2.14 63.24
CA ALA A 4 0.85 -1.54 63.45
C ALA A 4 0.88 -0.32 64.40
N GLN A 5 1.76 -0.36 65.41
CA GLN A 5 1.93 0.74 66.35
C GLN A 5 2.62 1.94 65.68
N LYS A 6 3.67 1.67 64.90
CA LYS A 6 4.40 2.69 64.14
C LYS A 6 3.53 3.37 63.07
N ILE A 7 2.64 2.63 62.41
CA ILE A 7 1.64 3.19 61.48
C ILE A 7 0.67 4.11 62.22
N ARG A 8 0.25 3.75 63.44
CA ARG A 8 -0.66 4.59 64.25
C ARG A 8 -0.01 5.92 64.65
N GLU A 9 1.23 5.87 65.11
CA GLU A 9 2.02 7.05 65.48
C GLU A 9 2.19 7.99 64.28
N LEU A 10 2.63 7.46 63.13
CA LEU A 10 2.76 8.23 61.89
C LEU A 10 1.43 8.84 61.43
N TRP A 11 0.32 8.12 61.58
CA TRP A 11 -1.00 8.63 61.21
C TRP A 11 -1.44 9.78 62.12
N GLN A 12 -1.12 9.72 63.41
CA GLN A 12 -1.41 10.80 64.35
C GLN A 12 -0.58 12.05 64.06
N GLU A 13 0.71 11.91 63.78
CA GLU A 13 1.58 13.03 63.40
C GLU A 13 1.12 13.67 62.09
N THR A 14 0.80 12.84 61.09
CA THR A 14 0.30 13.32 59.79
C THR A 14 -1.03 14.05 59.96
N LYS A 15 -1.96 13.52 60.76
CA LYS A 15 -3.25 14.16 61.04
C LYS A 15 -3.06 15.50 61.74
N HIS A 16 -2.16 15.57 62.73
CA HIS A 16 -1.88 16.80 63.43
C HIS A 16 -1.30 17.85 62.49
N PHE A 17 -0.31 17.48 61.69
CA PHE A 17 0.27 18.34 60.66
C PHE A 17 -0.79 18.85 59.68
N CYS A 18 -1.66 17.98 59.15
CA CYS A 18 -2.74 18.39 58.24
C CYS A 18 -3.76 19.35 58.88
N GLN A 19 -3.94 19.30 60.21
CA GLN A 19 -4.87 20.18 60.93
C GLN A 19 -4.27 21.54 61.27
N THR A 20 -2.96 21.62 61.47
CA THR A 20 -2.23 22.84 61.84
C THR A 20 -1.60 23.55 60.64
N PHE A 21 -1.46 22.87 59.50
CA PHE A 21 -0.89 23.43 58.28
C PHE A 21 -1.66 24.64 57.76
N ASN A 22 -0.93 25.74 57.55
CA ASN A 22 -1.42 26.99 57.00
C ASN A 22 -0.35 27.58 56.08
N LEU A 23 -0.61 27.57 54.78
CA LEU A 23 0.29 28.07 53.74
C LEU A 23 0.22 29.59 53.59
N PHE A 24 -0.87 30.22 54.06
CA PHE A 24 -1.12 31.65 53.92
C PHE A 24 -1.23 32.37 55.27
N PRO A 25 -0.19 32.35 56.12
CA PRO A 25 -0.21 33.09 57.38
C PRO A 25 -0.12 34.61 57.12
N SER A 26 -0.88 35.40 57.89
CA SER A 26 -0.79 36.87 57.87
C SER A 26 0.36 37.40 58.73
N ILE A 27 0.90 38.56 58.38
CA ILE A 27 1.84 39.33 59.22
C ILE A 27 1.21 40.71 59.50
N PRO A 28 0.94 41.09 60.77
CA PRO A 28 1.11 40.31 61.99
C PRO A 28 0.17 39.08 62.07
N PRO A 29 0.43 38.11 62.98
CA PRO A 29 -0.37 36.91 63.13
C PRO A 29 -1.86 37.24 63.36
N ALA A 30 -2.74 36.38 62.83
CA ALA A 30 -4.19 36.56 62.93
C ALA A 30 -4.61 36.84 64.39
N ALA A 31 -5.10 38.05 64.64
CA ALA A 31 -5.53 38.47 65.97
C ALA A 31 -6.90 37.89 66.35
N ASN A 32 -7.67 37.43 65.35
CA ASN A 32 -9.01 36.89 65.51
C ASN A 32 -9.09 35.45 64.96
N ASP A 33 -9.88 34.61 65.63
CA ASP A 33 -10.13 33.22 65.24
C ASP A 33 -10.73 33.09 63.83
N TYR A 34 -11.51 34.09 63.41
CA TYR A 34 -12.10 34.15 62.07
C TYR A 34 -11.02 34.21 60.96
N ASP A 35 -10.00 35.04 61.15
CA ASP A 35 -8.92 35.20 60.17
C ASP A 35 -8.07 33.94 60.10
N LEU A 36 -7.80 33.31 61.24
CA LEU A 36 -7.08 32.03 61.30
C LEU A 36 -7.85 30.90 60.58
N GLN A 37 -9.18 30.85 60.73
CA GLN A 37 -10.01 29.88 60.01
C GLN A 37 -9.97 30.11 58.49
N ASN A 38 -10.08 31.36 58.04
CA ASN A 38 -10.00 31.68 56.62
C ASN A 38 -8.65 31.32 56.00
N GLN A 39 -7.54 31.54 56.72
CA GLN A 39 -6.21 31.14 56.25
C GLN A 39 -6.09 29.61 56.10
N LYS A 40 -6.60 28.85 57.08
CA LYS A 40 -6.64 27.38 57.01
C LYS A 40 -7.55 26.88 55.90
N ILE A 41 -8.72 27.50 55.69
CA ILE A 41 -9.64 27.15 54.59
C ILE A 41 -8.99 27.44 53.23
N SER A 42 -8.41 28.62 53.05
CA SER A 42 -7.69 29.01 51.83
C SER A 42 -6.56 28.03 51.52
N THR A 43 -5.79 27.64 52.54
CA THR A 43 -4.74 26.62 52.43
C THR A 43 -5.31 25.29 51.95
N ARG A 44 -6.40 24.81 52.55
CA ARG A 44 -7.04 23.53 52.16
C ARG A 44 -7.56 23.58 50.72
N VAL A 45 -8.21 24.68 50.33
CA VAL A 45 -8.71 24.87 48.97
C VAL A 45 -7.55 24.89 47.97
N TYR A 46 -6.49 25.66 48.24
CA TYR A 46 -5.32 25.74 47.38
C TYR A 46 -4.62 24.39 47.21
N VAL A 47 -4.33 23.68 48.31
CA VAL A 47 -3.68 22.36 48.25
C VAL A 47 -4.56 21.35 47.50
N THR A 48 -5.88 21.38 47.73
CA THR A 48 -6.83 20.50 47.02
C THR A 48 -6.81 20.79 45.53
N LEU A 49 -6.93 22.06 45.13
CA LEU A 49 -6.89 22.48 43.72
C LEU A 49 -5.56 22.15 43.05
N LEU A 50 -4.44 22.44 43.72
CA LEU A 50 -3.09 22.13 43.23
C LEU A 50 -2.94 20.62 42.99
N THR A 51 -3.40 19.81 43.94
CA THR A 51 -3.37 18.34 43.82
C THR A 51 -4.22 17.87 42.65
N ILE A 52 -5.42 18.43 42.47
CA ILE A 52 -6.30 18.12 41.33
C ILE A 52 -5.61 18.45 40.00
N VAL A 53 -4.99 19.64 39.88
CA VAL A 53 -4.29 20.05 38.65
C VAL A 53 -3.11 19.12 38.36
N LEU A 54 -2.31 18.77 39.37
CA LEU A 54 -1.19 17.83 39.20
C LEU A 54 -1.67 16.44 38.77
N ILE A 55 -2.79 15.95 39.34
CA ILE A 55 -3.40 14.68 38.92
C ILE A 55 -3.85 14.74 37.46
N ILE A 56 -4.54 15.81 37.05
CA ILE A 56 -4.97 16.00 35.65
C ILE A 56 -3.76 15.99 34.70
N LEU A 57 -2.69 16.72 35.05
CA LEU A 57 -1.46 16.76 34.26
C LEU A 57 -0.82 15.39 34.17
N LEU A 58 -0.72 14.64 35.27
CA LEU A 58 -0.18 13.28 35.27
C LEU A 58 -0.99 12.34 34.38
N ILE A 59 -2.31 12.37 34.52
CA ILE A 59 -3.22 11.55 33.70
C ILE A 59 -3.03 11.89 32.23
N TYR A 60 -3.05 13.18 31.87
CA TYR A 60 -2.86 13.63 30.49
C TYR A 60 -1.54 13.14 29.90
N ASN A 61 -0.43 13.31 30.63
CA ASN A 61 0.89 12.85 30.17
C ASN A 61 1.01 11.32 30.12
N SER A 62 0.24 10.59 30.93
CA SER A 62 0.24 9.12 30.91
C SER A 62 -0.58 8.52 29.76
N ILE A 63 -1.56 9.27 29.21
CA ILE A 63 -2.40 8.85 28.09
C ILE A 63 -1.71 9.18 26.76
N GLU A 64 -0.42 8.93 26.66
CA GLU A 64 0.26 8.99 25.37
C GLU A 64 -0.05 7.70 24.61
N THR A 65 -0.96 7.80 23.65
CA THR A 65 -1.28 6.66 22.77
C THR A 65 -0.17 6.51 21.74
N ILE A 66 0.66 5.49 21.90
CA ILE A 66 1.69 5.19 20.91
C ILE A 66 1.02 4.59 19.68
N THR A 67 1.03 5.33 18.57
CA THR A 67 0.64 4.79 17.27
C THR A 67 1.71 3.79 16.81
N LYS A 68 1.29 2.59 16.43
CA LYS A 68 2.18 1.56 15.89
C LYS A 68 1.86 1.33 14.42
N THR A 69 2.85 1.48 13.57
CA THR A 69 2.75 1.12 12.15
C THR A 69 2.96 -0.39 12.02
N ILE A 70 2.00 -1.05 11.36
CA ILE A 70 2.09 -2.48 11.03
C ILE A 70 2.33 -2.59 9.53
N THR A 71 3.38 -3.32 9.14
CA THR A 71 3.73 -3.54 7.74
C THR A 71 3.32 -4.95 7.32
N VAL A 72 2.49 -5.05 6.29
CA VAL A 72 2.12 -6.32 5.63
C VAL A 72 2.89 -6.43 4.33
N LYS A 73 3.70 -7.47 4.17
CA LYS A 73 4.46 -7.72 2.93
C LYS A 73 3.61 -8.49 1.95
N THR A 74 3.61 -8.06 0.68
CA THR A 74 2.93 -8.74 -0.45
C THR A 74 1.50 -9.19 -0.13
N PRO A 75 0.58 -8.26 0.22
CA PRO A 75 -0.80 -8.61 0.49
C PRO A 75 -1.47 -9.13 -0.78
N SER A 76 -2.41 -10.08 -0.63
CA SER A 76 -3.32 -10.42 -1.73
C SER A 76 -4.28 -9.25 -2.02
N LEU A 77 -4.85 -9.20 -3.23
CA LEU A 77 -5.84 -8.17 -3.58
C LEU A 77 -7.01 -8.12 -2.58
N ASN A 78 -7.53 -9.27 -2.17
CA ASN A 78 -8.62 -9.36 -1.20
C ASN A 78 -8.21 -8.84 0.19
N GLU A 79 -6.99 -9.12 0.62
CA GLU A 79 -6.46 -8.64 1.89
C GLU A 79 -6.26 -7.12 1.87
N TYR A 80 -5.73 -6.59 0.75
CA TYR A 80 -5.66 -5.14 0.53
C TYR A 80 -7.05 -4.49 0.61
N LEU A 81 -8.04 -5.01 -0.11
CA LEU A 81 -9.40 -4.48 -0.11
C LEU A 81 -10.02 -4.49 1.29
N HIS A 82 -9.80 -5.56 2.06
CA HIS A 82 -10.25 -5.67 3.44
C HIS A 82 -9.55 -4.64 4.35
N LEU A 83 -8.23 -4.49 4.25
CA LEU A 83 -7.48 -3.50 5.03
C LEU A 83 -7.87 -2.07 4.66
N TYR A 84 -8.09 -1.79 3.38
CA TYR A 84 -8.53 -0.49 2.88
C TYR A 84 -9.92 -0.14 3.42
N SER A 85 -10.85 -1.10 3.44
CA SER A 85 -12.17 -0.91 4.05
C SER A 85 -12.09 -0.62 5.56
N LYS A 86 -11.11 -1.18 6.27
CA LYS A 86 -10.98 -1.05 7.72
C LYS A 86 -10.20 0.20 8.15
N TYR A 87 -9.22 0.62 7.35
CA TYR A 87 -8.28 1.70 7.68
C TYR A 87 -8.10 2.71 6.52
N PRO A 88 -9.18 3.29 5.97
CA PRO A 88 -9.10 4.10 4.75
C PRO A 88 -8.24 5.36 4.88
N GLN A 89 -8.15 5.93 6.09
CA GLN A 89 -7.40 7.18 6.32
C GLN A 89 -5.93 6.99 6.70
N SER A 90 -5.54 5.78 7.15
CA SER A 90 -4.20 5.51 7.67
C SER A 90 -3.45 4.43 6.90
N LEU A 91 -4.12 3.69 6.02
CA LEU A 91 -3.48 2.70 5.16
C LEU A 91 -2.64 3.41 4.09
N THR A 92 -1.37 3.06 4.01
CA THR A 92 -0.48 3.50 2.93
C THR A 92 0.01 2.26 2.18
N CYS A 93 -0.18 2.26 0.86
CA CYS A 93 0.31 1.21 -0.04
C CYS A 93 1.28 1.85 -1.03
N PRO A 94 2.58 1.96 -0.69
CA PRO A 94 3.57 2.44 -1.64
C PRO A 94 3.75 1.40 -2.74
N CYS A 95 3.87 1.85 -3.99
CA CYS A 95 4.30 0.98 -5.08
C CYS A 95 5.72 0.51 -4.81
N THR A 96 5.98 -0.79 -5.02
CA THR A 96 7.33 -1.35 -4.87
C THR A 96 8.21 -0.93 -6.05
N ASP A 97 7.62 -0.99 -7.24
CA ASP A 97 8.21 -0.53 -8.49
C ASP A 97 7.36 0.62 -9.05
N ILE A 98 8.01 1.62 -9.63
CA ILE A 98 7.34 2.76 -10.27
C ILE A 98 6.78 2.37 -11.64
N SER A 99 7.34 1.31 -12.22
CA SER A 99 6.96 0.82 -13.53
C SER A 99 7.00 -0.70 -13.55
N ILE A 100 6.14 -1.31 -14.37
CA ILE A 100 6.04 -2.76 -14.50
C ILE A 100 6.07 -3.10 -15.99
N GLU A 101 7.02 -3.94 -16.40
CA GLU A 101 7.07 -4.51 -17.75
C GLU A 101 5.76 -5.21 -18.09
N TYR A 102 5.21 -4.96 -19.28
CA TYR A 102 3.95 -5.58 -19.70
C TYR A 102 4.01 -7.10 -19.71
N GLU A 103 5.19 -7.70 -19.92
CA GLU A 103 5.40 -9.15 -19.84
C GLU A 103 4.90 -9.75 -18.52
N LYS A 104 4.94 -9.00 -17.43
CA LYS A 104 4.59 -9.50 -16.09
C LYS A 104 3.10 -9.64 -15.85
N PHE A 105 2.25 -8.97 -16.64
CA PHE A 105 0.81 -8.91 -16.37
C PHE A 105 -0.09 -8.93 -17.61
N VAL A 106 0.46 -8.89 -18.82
CA VAL A 106 -0.30 -8.96 -20.07
C VAL A 106 0.13 -10.16 -20.90
N GLU A 107 -0.84 -10.97 -21.29
CA GLU A 107 -0.66 -12.07 -22.25
C GLU A 107 -1.43 -11.74 -23.54
N VAL A 108 -0.74 -11.76 -24.68
CA VAL A 108 -1.34 -11.51 -25.99
C VAL A 108 -1.40 -12.83 -26.75
N GLN A 109 -2.61 -13.32 -26.97
CA GLN A 109 -2.84 -14.51 -27.77
C GLN A 109 -3.25 -14.11 -29.20
N TYR A 110 -2.57 -14.68 -30.19
CA TYR A 110 -2.87 -14.44 -31.59
C TYR A 110 -2.81 -15.74 -32.40
N SER A 111 -3.51 -15.75 -33.53
CA SER A 111 -3.48 -16.85 -34.49
C SER A 111 -3.39 -16.30 -35.90
N PHE A 112 -2.55 -16.89 -36.73
CA PHE A 112 -2.47 -16.52 -38.14
C PHE A 112 -3.70 -17.00 -38.90
N HIS A 113 -4.01 -16.30 -39.99
CA HIS A 113 -5.02 -16.76 -40.93
C HIS A 113 -4.63 -18.13 -41.50
N GLN A 114 -5.60 -19.03 -41.70
CA GLN A 114 -5.38 -20.42 -42.13
C GLN A 114 -4.59 -20.55 -43.43
N VAL A 115 -4.63 -19.53 -44.29
CA VAL A 115 -3.84 -19.47 -45.53
C VAL A 115 -2.33 -19.49 -45.31
N CYS A 116 -1.86 -18.94 -44.18
CA CYS A 116 -0.45 -18.90 -43.83
C CYS A 116 0.06 -20.21 -43.23
N THR A 117 -0.83 -21.15 -42.94
CA THR A 117 -0.50 -22.48 -42.43
C THR A 117 -0.97 -23.59 -43.38
N SER A 118 -1.46 -23.23 -44.57
CA SER A 118 -1.92 -24.18 -45.58
C SER A 118 -0.82 -24.52 -46.59
N ASP A 119 -1.09 -25.52 -47.43
CA ASP A 119 -0.18 -25.92 -48.50
C ASP A 119 0.09 -24.81 -49.52
N PHE A 120 -0.76 -23.77 -49.59
CA PHE A 120 -0.61 -22.68 -50.55
C PHE A 120 0.66 -21.84 -50.36
N VAL A 121 1.25 -21.84 -49.17
CA VAL A 121 2.52 -21.18 -48.90
C VAL A 121 3.71 -22.14 -48.88
N SER A 122 3.47 -23.44 -49.13
CA SER A 122 4.52 -24.45 -49.16
C SER A 122 5.38 -24.34 -50.42
N GLU A 123 6.66 -24.70 -50.28
CA GLU A 123 7.57 -24.81 -51.44
C GLU A 123 7.08 -25.85 -52.44
N GLN A 124 6.48 -26.93 -51.96
CA GLN A 124 5.97 -28.00 -52.81
C GLN A 124 4.88 -27.48 -53.76
N TRP A 125 3.90 -26.72 -53.24
CA TRP A 125 2.84 -26.13 -54.05
C TRP A 125 3.39 -25.12 -55.06
N ILE A 126 4.28 -24.24 -54.60
CA ILE A 126 4.90 -23.22 -55.46
C ILE A 126 5.71 -23.87 -56.59
N ASN A 127 6.49 -24.91 -56.29
CA ASN A 127 7.29 -25.64 -57.27
C ASN A 127 6.42 -26.46 -58.23
N TYR A 128 5.31 -27.02 -57.75
CA TYR A 128 4.34 -27.68 -58.60
C TYR A 128 3.75 -26.71 -59.63
N LEU A 129 3.43 -25.49 -59.21
CA LEU A 129 2.91 -24.42 -60.07
C LEU A 129 3.96 -23.79 -60.99
N SER A 130 5.25 -24.10 -60.86
CA SER A 130 6.27 -23.68 -61.82
C SER A 130 6.72 -24.80 -62.75
N SER A 131 6.29 -26.04 -62.47
CA SER A 131 6.68 -27.24 -63.21
C SER A 131 5.69 -27.56 -64.33
N PHE A 132 5.82 -26.88 -65.47
CA PHE A 132 5.01 -27.16 -66.66
C PHE A 132 5.80 -27.89 -67.76
N PRO A 133 5.20 -28.89 -68.44
CA PRO A 133 5.84 -29.51 -69.59
C PRO A 133 6.02 -28.47 -70.71
N GLY A 134 7.23 -28.41 -71.29
CA GLY A 134 7.58 -27.44 -72.35
C GLY A 134 6.77 -27.51 -73.65
N ASN A 135 5.81 -28.42 -73.73
CA ASN A 135 4.95 -28.64 -74.90
C ASN A 135 3.57 -27.95 -74.76
N VAL A 136 3.33 -27.23 -73.66
CA VAL A 136 2.07 -26.54 -73.38
C VAL A 136 2.21 -25.05 -73.72
N THR A 137 1.47 -24.58 -74.71
CA THR A 137 1.37 -23.15 -75.03
C THR A 137 0.48 -22.47 -74.00
N LEU A 138 1.07 -21.70 -73.08
CA LEU A 138 0.33 -20.89 -72.11
C LEU A 138 -0.02 -19.54 -72.74
N THR A 139 -1.27 -19.10 -72.58
CA THR A 139 -1.67 -17.73 -72.89
C THR A 139 -1.39 -16.82 -71.71
N VAL A 140 -1.33 -15.50 -71.93
CA VAL A 140 -1.07 -14.51 -70.87
C VAL A 140 -2.16 -14.49 -69.78
N ASP A 141 -3.36 -14.93 -70.12
CA ASP A 141 -4.50 -15.04 -69.19
C ASP A 141 -4.50 -16.38 -68.40
N ASP A 142 -3.54 -17.26 -68.67
CA ASP A 142 -3.44 -18.53 -67.95
C ASP A 142 -2.96 -18.28 -66.52
N PHE A 143 -3.75 -18.71 -65.54
CA PHE A 143 -3.41 -18.62 -64.11
C PHE A 143 -1.99 -19.14 -63.81
N ARG A 144 -1.54 -20.18 -64.52
CA ARG A 144 -0.22 -20.79 -64.36
C ARG A 144 0.92 -19.81 -64.62
N TRP A 145 0.70 -18.79 -65.44
CA TRP A 145 1.67 -17.74 -65.74
C TRP A 145 2.08 -16.95 -64.50
N THR A 146 1.11 -16.59 -63.65
CA THR A 146 1.34 -15.73 -62.47
C THR A 146 1.28 -16.48 -61.15
N SER A 147 0.62 -17.65 -61.11
CA SER A 147 0.30 -18.38 -59.88
C SER A 147 1.50 -18.62 -58.95
N SER A 148 2.62 -19.16 -59.46
CA SER A 148 3.83 -19.38 -58.64
C SER A 148 4.29 -18.08 -57.97
N HIS A 149 4.35 -16.97 -58.71
CA HIS A 149 4.75 -15.67 -58.15
C HIS A 149 3.73 -15.16 -57.14
N SER A 150 2.44 -15.30 -57.40
CA SER A 150 1.38 -14.90 -56.46
C SER A 150 1.46 -15.66 -55.13
N PHE A 151 1.67 -16.98 -55.17
CA PHE A 151 1.83 -17.78 -53.94
C PHE A 151 3.17 -17.56 -53.24
N GLN A 152 4.25 -17.25 -53.97
CA GLN A 152 5.49 -16.77 -53.36
C GLN A 152 5.30 -15.45 -52.61
N THR A 153 4.57 -14.50 -53.22
CA THR A 153 4.20 -13.24 -52.54
C THR A 153 3.36 -13.50 -51.30
N LEU A 154 2.39 -14.43 -51.37
CA LEU A 154 1.59 -14.82 -50.23
C LEU A 154 2.44 -15.40 -49.09
N ARG A 155 3.36 -16.31 -49.38
CA ARG A 155 4.32 -16.84 -48.40
C ARG A 155 5.13 -15.71 -47.76
N ALA A 156 5.72 -14.85 -48.58
CA ALA A 156 6.51 -13.72 -48.08
C ALA A 156 5.69 -12.78 -47.18
N PHE A 157 4.42 -12.56 -47.51
CA PHE A 157 3.52 -11.76 -46.68
C PHE A 157 3.21 -12.44 -45.33
N CYS A 158 2.95 -13.74 -45.33
CA CYS A 158 2.76 -14.51 -44.11
C CYS A 158 4.00 -14.48 -43.21
N ASP A 159 5.18 -14.67 -43.78
CA ASP A 159 6.46 -14.59 -43.06
C ASP A 159 6.70 -13.18 -42.49
N LEU A 160 6.38 -12.14 -43.26
CA LEU A 160 6.51 -10.75 -42.83
C LEU A 160 5.60 -10.44 -41.64
N ILE A 161 4.33 -10.86 -41.67
CA ILE A 161 3.41 -10.66 -40.54
C ILE A 161 3.91 -11.41 -39.32
N ALA A 162 4.37 -12.65 -39.47
CA ALA A 162 4.87 -13.44 -38.36
C ALA A 162 6.05 -12.75 -37.66
N LYS A 163 6.97 -12.21 -38.46
CA LYS A 163 8.09 -11.42 -37.93
C LYS A 163 7.63 -10.12 -37.29
N ALA A 164 6.76 -9.36 -37.95
CA ALA A 164 6.27 -8.09 -37.42
C ALA A 164 5.53 -8.26 -36.09
N LEU A 165 4.76 -9.34 -35.92
CA LEU A 165 4.09 -9.66 -34.66
C LEU A 165 5.10 -10.07 -33.58
N SER A 166 6.07 -10.94 -33.89
CA SER A 166 7.11 -11.32 -32.93
C SER A 166 7.90 -10.09 -32.46
N ASP A 167 8.44 -9.30 -33.39
CA ASP A 167 9.24 -8.11 -33.07
C ASP A 167 8.39 -7.05 -32.32
N GLY A 168 7.11 -6.95 -32.65
CA GLY A 168 6.17 -6.05 -31.98
C GLY A 168 5.86 -6.47 -30.55
N LEU A 169 5.65 -7.77 -30.32
CA LEU A 169 5.41 -8.33 -29.00
C LEU A 169 6.64 -8.24 -28.11
N ASP A 170 7.83 -8.54 -28.63
CA ASP A 170 9.09 -8.42 -27.89
C ASP A 170 9.29 -6.98 -27.38
N ARG A 171 9.01 -5.98 -28.24
CA ARG A 171 9.08 -4.57 -27.86
C ARG A 171 7.98 -4.16 -26.88
N PHE A 172 6.77 -4.67 -27.06
CA PHE A 172 5.65 -4.39 -26.17
C PHE A 172 5.91 -4.94 -24.77
N TYR A 173 6.38 -6.18 -24.66
CA TYR A 173 6.69 -6.83 -23.39
C TYR A 173 7.88 -6.22 -22.66
N ALA A 174 8.88 -5.75 -23.40
CA ALA A 174 9.99 -4.96 -22.85
C ALA A 174 9.60 -3.52 -22.49
N SER A 175 8.42 -3.04 -22.89
CA SER A 175 7.94 -1.71 -22.51
C SER A 175 7.29 -1.73 -21.13
N GLU A 176 7.35 -0.59 -20.44
CA GLU A 176 6.88 -0.48 -19.07
C GLU A 176 5.57 0.32 -18.96
N PHE A 177 4.69 -0.12 -18.07
CA PHE A 177 3.53 0.63 -17.61
C PHE A 177 3.89 1.46 -16.38
N LEU A 178 3.65 2.78 -16.44
CA LEU A 178 3.89 3.77 -15.37
C LEU A 178 2.64 4.00 -14.50
#